data_AF-A0A3R6RLS5-F1
#
_entry.id   AF-A0A3R6RLS5-F1
#
_cell.length_a   1.000
_cell.length_b   1.000
_cell.length_c   1.000
_cell.angle_alpha   90.00
_cell.angle_beta   90.00
_cell.angle_gamma   90.00
#
_symmetry.space_group_name_H-M   'P 1'
#
loop_
_entity.id
_entity.type
_entity.pdbx_description
1 polymer ?
#
loop_
_entity_poly.entity_id
_entity_poly.type
_entity_poly.pdbx_seq_one_letter_code
_entity_poly.pdbx_strand_id
1 'polypeptide(L)' 'MQYLNNYRLEKGYAMLRNSSMSVTDVTYACGFSGTSYFCELFHRHYGITPNKYRKENL' A
#
# COMPACT_ATOMS: atom_id res chain seq x y z
N MET A 1 3.74 15.22 -9.08
CA MET A 1 2.84 14.13 -8.60
C MET A 1 3.55 13.02 -7.81
N GLN A 2 4.87 12.79 -7.97
CA GLN A 2 5.61 11.76 -7.21
C GLN A 2 5.50 11.94 -5.67
N TYR A 3 5.60 13.16 -5.17
CA TYR A 3 5.52 13.45 -3.73
C TYR A 3 4.19 12.97 -3.10
N LEU A 4 3.06 13.21 -3.78
CA LEU A 4 1.75 12.77 -3.30
C LEU A 4 1.65 11.24 -3.28
N ASN A 5 2.16 10.56 -4.30
CA ASN A 5 2.16 9.10 -4.33
C ASN A 5 3.04 8.51 -3.24
N ASN A 6 4.20 9.10 -2.94
CA ASN A 6 5.05 8.66 -1.83
C ASN A 6 4.33 8.80 -0.49
N TYR A 7 3.71 9.95 -0.22
CA TYR A 7 2.91 10.15 0.99
C TYR A 7 1.78 9.12 1.13
N ARG A 8 1.06 8.84 0.03
CA ARG A 8 0.00 7.82 0.01
C ARG A 8 0.54 6.40 0.23
N LEU A 9 1.73 6.09 -0.29
CA LEU A 9 2.41 4.82 -0.08
C LEU A 9 2.86 4.63 1.37
N GLU A 10 3.40 5.66 2.02
CA GLU A 10 3.75 5.63 3.45
C GLU A 10 2.53 5.38 4.33
N LYS A 11 1.41 6.06 4.05
CA LYS A 11 0.13 5.80 4.73
C LYS A 11 -0.32 4.35 4.53
N GLY A 12 -0.25 3.85 3.30
CA GLY A 12 -0.60 2.45 2.97
C GLY A 12 0.28 1.44 3.69
N TYR A 13 1.58 1.69 3.78
CA TYR A 13 2.54 0.86 4.52
C TYR A 13 2.18 0.75 6.00
N ALA A 14 1.85 1.88 6.65
CA ALA A 14 1.41 1.89 8.04
C ALA A 14 0.06 1.16 8.23
N MET A 15 -0.90 1.36 7.32
CA MET A 15 -2.21 0.71 7.38
C MET A 15 -2.12 -0.81 7.18
N LEU A 16 -1.24 -1.29 6.30
CA LEU A 16 -1.06 -2.73 6.07
C LEU A 16 -0.59 -3.48 7.32
N ARG A 17 0.21 -2.82 8.17
CA ARG A 17 0.74 -3.35 9.44
C ARG A 17 -0.24 -3.19 10.60
N ASN A 18 -0.93 -2.06 10.69
CA ASN A 18 -1.72 -1.71 11.88
C ASN A 18 -3.22 -2.01 11.74
N SER A 19 -3.67 -2.61 10.64
CA SER A 19 -5.09 -2.89 10.41
C SER A 19 -5.33 -4.24 9.73
N SER A 20 -6.52 -4.78 9.96
CA SER A 20 -7.07 -5.98 9.31
C SER A 20 -7.78 -5.69 7.98
N MET A 21 -7.78 -4.44 7.51
CA MET A 21 -8.42 -4.02 6.24
C MET A 21 -7.86 -4.79 5.06
N SER A 22 -8.63 -5.14 4.02
CA SER A 22 -8.04 -5.80 2.85
C SER A 22 -7.05 -4.88 2.11
N VAL A 23 -6.16 -5.44 1.28
CA VAL A 23 -5.25 -4.61 0.45
C VAL A 23 -6.03 -3.66 -0.46
N THR A 24 -7.20 -4.10 -0.93
CA THR A 24 -8.13 -3.28 -1.72
C THR A 24 -8.66 -2.11 -0.90
N ASP A 25 -9.10 -2.33 0.34
CA ASP A 25 -9.60 -1.24 1.19
C ASP A 25 -8.50 -0.25 1.55
N VAL A 26 -7.29 -0.74 1.85
CA VAL A 26 -6.11 0.11 2.11
C VAL A 26 -5.79 0.98 0.89
N THR A 27 -5.86 0.40 -0.31
CA THR A 27 -5.65 1.14 -1.57
C THR A 27 -6.58 2.34 -1.67
N TYR A 28 -7.88 2.12 -1.49
CA TYR A 28 -8.88 3.19 -1.58
C TYR A 28 -8.76 4.19 -0.42
N ALA A 29 -8.45 3.73 0.80
CA ALA A 29 -8.22 4.59 1.96
C ALA A 29 -6.96 5.49 1.83
N CYS A 30 -6.01 5.09 0.98
CA CYS A 30 -4.85 5.88 0.61
C CYS A 30 -5.10 6.80 -0.60
N GLY A 31 -6.31 6.80 -1.17
CA GLY A 31 -6.71 7.68 -2.27
C GLY A 31 -6.21 7.23 -3.65
N PHE A 32 -5.81 5.96 -3.79
CA PHE A 32 -5.56 5.36 -5.10
C PHE A 32 -6.88 4.92 -5.74
N SER A 33 -6.97 5.07 -7.06
CA SER A 33 -8.15 4.69 -7.85
C SER A 33 -8.20 3.20 -8.19
N GLY A 34 -7.11 2.45 -7.99
CA GLY A 34 -7.06 1.03 -8.30
C GLY A 34 -5.94 0.27 -7.61
N THR A 35 -6.24 -0.96 -7.23
CA THR A 35 -5.33 -1.85 -6.48
C THR A 35 -4.09 -2.22 -7.28
N SER A 36 -4.21 -2.46 -8.59
CA SER A 36 -3.06 -2.81 -9.43
C SER A 36 -1.99 -1.71 -9.44
N TYR A 37 -2.41 -0.45 -9.57
CA TYR A 37 -1.48 0.69 -9.58
C TYR A 37 -0.81 0.89 -8.21
N PHE A 38 -1.57 0.76 -7.12
CA PHE A 38 -0.99 0.78 -5.77
C PHE A 38 0.01 -0.34 -5.56
N CYS A 39 -0.32 -1.58 -5.94
CA CYS A 39 0.57 -2.72 -5.80
C CYS A 39 1.87 -2.57 -6.60
N GLU A 40 1.79 -2.09 -7.84
CA GLU A 40 2.96 -1.82 -8.68
C GLU A 40 3.85 -0.74 -8.05
N LEU A 41 3.27 0.39 -7.65
CA LEU A 41 4.00 1.47 -7.00
C LEU A 41 4.62 1.04 -5.67
N PHE A 42 3.86 0.30 -4.86
CA PHE A 42 4.32 -0.20 -3.57
C PHE A 42 5.49 -1.16 -3.74
N HIS A 43 5.40 -2.08 -4.70
CA HIS A 43 6.51 -2.98 -5.02
C HIS A 43 7.73 -2.24 -5.56
N ARG A 44 7.53 -1.25 -6.43
CA ARG A 44 8.61 -0.41 -6.95
C ARG A 44 9.30 0.41 -5.86
N HIS A 45 8.55 0.87 -4.87
CA HIS A 45 9.07 1.72 -3.79
C HIS A 45 9.69 0.94 -2.63
N TYR A 46 9.07 -0.17 -2.22
CA TYR A 46 9.48 -0.97 -1.05
C TYR A 46 10.13 -2.31 -1.39
N GLY A 47 10.17 -2.72 -2.67
CA GLY A 47 10.75 -3.99 -3.11
C GLY A 47 9.90 -5.23 -2.81
N ILE A 48 8.70 -5.08 -2.24
CA ILE A 48 7.83 -6.17 -1.79
C ILE A 48 6.37 -5.86 -2.13
N THR A 49 5.53 -6.88 -2.37
CA THR A 49 4.11 -6.65 -2.63
C THR A 49 3.34 -6.39 -1.32
N PRO A 50 2.25 -5.61 -1.34
CA PRO A 50 1.44 -5.33 -0.14
C PRO A 50 0.98 -6.59 0.61
N ASN A 51 0.55 -7.62 -0.13
CA ASN A 51 0.12 -8.90 0.42
C ASN A 51 1.26 -9.65 1.12
N LYS A 52 2.45 -9.68 0.50
CA LYS A 52 3.62 -10.35 1.09
C LYS A 52 4.10 -9.59 2.33
N TYR A 53 4.17 -8.27 2.25
CA TYR A 53 4.51 -7.41 3.39
C TYR A 53 3.58 -7.65 4.58
N ARG A 54 2.27 -7.72 4.35
CA ARG A 54 1.30 -8.05 5.41
C ARG A 54 1.53 -9.43 6.01
N LYS A 55 1.77 -10.44 5.19
CA LYS A 55 1.99 -11.82 5.66
C LYS A 55 3.26 -11.95 6.52
N GLU A 56 4.30 -11.15 6.25
CA GLU A 56 5.55 -11.15 7.02
C GLU A 56 5.49 -10.34 8.32
N ASN A 57 4.49 -9.47 8.48
CA ASN A 57 4.33 -8.57 9.64
C ASN A 57 3.07 -8.86 10.47
N LEU A 58 2.40 -9.98 10.20
CA LEU A 58 1.35 -10.59 11.02
C LEU A 58 1.98 -11.65 11.92
#